data_AF-A0A2N7QB58-F1
#
_entry.id   AF-A0A2N7QB58-F1
#
_cell.length_a   1.000
_cell.length_b   1.000
_cell.length_c   1.000
_cell.angle_alpha   90.00
_cell.angle_beta   90.00
_cell.angle_gamma   90.00
#
_symmetry.space_group_name_H-M   'P 1'
#
loop_
_entity.id
_entity.type
_entity.pdbx_description
1 polymer ?
#
loop_
_entity_poly.entity_id
_entity_poly.type
_entity_poly.pdbx_seq_one_letter_code
_entity_poly.pdbx_strand_id
1 'polypeptide(L)'
;PAFKDSTFSKNEKQIYLIEREDGCPFWVVQIAGLITRRIKSFVLPGDDVVAGDPIGIIKFGSRVELFFPLENAEIYIKEGHRVFAGETVLGRIPL
;
A
#
# COMPACT_ATOMS: atom_id res chain seq x y z
N PRO A 1 -15.17 -9.56 4.76
CA PRO A 1 -13.75 -9.11 4.74
C PRO A 1 -13.30 -8.94 3.29
N ALA A 2 -12.33 -8.05 3.01
CA ALA A 2 -11.80 -7.83 1.64
C ALA A 2 -11.22 -9.09 0.95
N PHE A 3 -11.11 -10.20 1.69
CA PHE A 3 -10.62 -11.50 1.22
C PHE A 3 -11.66 -12.42 0.56
N LYS A 4 -12.94 -12.01 0.42
CA LYS A 4 -13.97 -12.81 -0.29
C LYS A 4 -14.01 -12.44 -1.78
N ASP A 5 -13.80 -13.42 -2.66
CA ASP A 5 -13.75 -13.24 -4.13
C ASP A 5 -15.00 -12.56 -4.71
N SER A 6 -16.17 -12.75 -4.11
CA SER A 6 -17.43 -12.14 -4.56
C SER A 6 -17.53 -10.62 -4.31
N THR A 7 -16.50 -9.97 -3.77
CA THR A 7 -16.51 -8.54 -3.38
C THR A 7 -15.50 -7.67 -4.11
N PHE A 8 -14.60 -8.24 -4.92
CA PHE A 8 -13.48 -7.51 -5.54
C PHE A 8 -13.92 -6.47 -6.60
N SER A 9 -15.09 -6.65 -7.21
CA SER A 9 -15.65 -5.75 -8.23
C SER A 9 -16.48 -4.59 -7.67
N LYS A 10 -16.82 -4.60 -6.37
CA LYS A 10 -17.66 -3.56 -5.74
C LYS A 10 -16.94 -2.68 -4.73
N ASN A 11 -15.74 -3.08 -4.29
CA ASN A 11 -14.99 -2.34 -3.29
C ASN A 11 -14.15 -1.25 -3.96
N GLU A 12 -14.14 -0.04 -3.38
CA GLU A 12 -13.28 1.05 -3.83
C GLU A 12 -11.80 0.63 -3.74
N LYS A 13 -11.05 1.03 -4.76
CA LYS A 13 -9.60 0.85 -4.83
C LYS A 13 -8.97 2.22 -5.04
N GLN A 14 -7.89 2.47 -4.32
CA GLN A 14 -7.05 3.63 -4.51
C GLN A 14 -5.64 3.14 -4.80
N ILE A 15 -5.06 3.63 -5.88
CA ILE A 15 -3.76 3.20 -6.38
C ILE A 15 -2.84 4.41 -6.33
N TYR A 16 -1.75 4.28 -5.59
CA TYR A 16 -0.69 5.28 -5.52
C TYR A 16 0.50 4.71 -6.28
N LEU A 17 0.95 5.43 -7.32
CA LEU A 17 2.26 5.24 -7.90
C LEU A 17 3.18 6.27 -7.26
N ILE A 18 4.22 5.80 -6.58
CA ILE A 18 5.24 6.60 -5.93
C ILE A 18 6.53 6.33 -6.69
N GLU A 19 7.13 7.38 -7.24
CA GLU A 19 8.42 7.29 -7.91
C GLU A 19 9.49 7.88 -6.99
N ARG A 20 10.54 7.11 -6.72
CA ARG A 20 11.72 7.60 -6.02
C ARG A 20 12.55 8.46 -6.98
N GLU A 21 13.39 9.35 -6.45
CA GLU A 21 14.20 10.30 -7.25
C GLU A 21 15.04 9.66 -8.36
N ASP A 22 15.42 8.38 -8.22
CA ASP A 22 16.16 7.60 -9.20
C ASP A 22 15.27 6.94 -10.27
N GLY A 23 13.96 7.23 -10.28
CA GLY A 23 12.97 6.65 -11.17
C GLY A 23 12.46 5.28 -10.72
N CYS A 24 12.86 4.78 -9.55
CA CYS A 24 12.41 3.48 -9.04
C CYS A 24 10.93 3.56 -8.61
N PRO A 25 10.02 2.75 -9.20
CA PRO A 25 8.60 2.88 -8.94
C PRO A 25 8.11 1.94 -7.83
N PHE A 26 7.15 2.42 -7.04
CA PHE A 26 6.47 1.69 -5.99
C PHE A 26 4.96 1.88 -6.13
N TRP A 27 4.19 0.79 -6.05
CA TRP A 27 2.73 0.86 -6.06
C TRP A 27 2.19 0.47 -4.70
N VAL A 28 1.28 1.30 -4.20
CA VAL A 28 0.45 0.99 -3.04
C VAL A 28 -0.99 0.91 -3.50
N VAL A 29 -1.63 -0.23 -3.27
CA VAL A 29 -3.05 -0.42 -3.58
C VAL A 29 -3.82 -0.57 -2.28
N GLN A 30 -4.66 0.40 -1.96
CA GLN A 30 -5.61 0.32 -0.86
C GLN A 30 -6.93 -0.25 -1.37
N ILE A 31 -7.43 -1.29 -0.72
CA ILE A 31 -8.69 -1.95 -1.08
C ILE A 31 -9.63 -1.89 0.11
N ALA A 32 -10.75 -1.20 -0.09
CA ALA A 32 -11.76 -1.01 0.95
C ALA A 32 -12.45 -2.35 1.33
N GLY A 33 -12.91 -2.42 2.58
CA GLY A 33 -13.61 -3.58 3.10
C GLY A 33 -15.12 -3.57 2.78
N LEU A 34 -15.79 -4.65 3.16
CA LEU A 34 -17.24 -4.81 2.93
C LEU A 34 -18.11 -3.81 3.73
N ILE A 35 -17.64 -3.41 4.91
CA ILE A 35 -18.38 -2.55 5.84
C ILE A 35 -18.20 -1.08 5.45
N THR A 36 -16.95 -0.64 5.34
CA THR A 36 -16.62 0.72 4.91
C THR A 36 -16.04 0.61 3.50
N ARG A 37 -16.87 0.97 2.52
CA ARG A 37 -16.57 0.88 1.09
C ARG A 37 -15.90 2.16 0.56
N ARG A 38 -15.28 2.93 1.46
CA ARG A 38 -14.69 4.23 1.13
C ARG A 38 -13.23 4.31 1.51
N ILE A 39 -12.45 4.92 0.63
CA ILE A 39 -11.06 5.29 0.86
C ILE A 39 -10.97 6.80 0.90
N LYS A 40 -10.17 7.35 1.83
CA LYS A 40 -9.83 8.77 1.82
C LYS A 40 -8.34 8.90 1.57
N SER A 41 -7.98 9.44 0.40
CA SER A 41 -6.62 9.88 0.12
C SER A 41 -6.30 11.13 0.96
N PHE A 42 -5.04 11.26 1.37
CA PHE A 42 -4.50 12.46 2.01
C PHE A 42 -3.52 13.20 1.09
N VAL A 43 -3.17 12.62 -0.04
CA VAL A 43 -2.22 13.16 -1.02
C VAL A 43 -2.88 13.34 -2.38
N LEU A 44 -2.27 14.21 -3.19
CA LEU A 44 -2.61 14.47 -4.58
C LEU A 44 -1.45 14.04 -5.50
N PRO A 45 -1.72 13.80 -6.80
CA PRO A 45 -0.65 13.59 -7.77
C PRO A 45 0.32 14.77 -7.80
N GLY A 46 1.61 14.48 -7.65
CA GLY A 46 2.68 15.49 -7.61
C GLY A 46 3.10 15.92 -6.21
N ASP A 47 2.42 15.45 -5.15
CA ASP A 47 2.90 15.66 -3.78
C ASP A 47 4.13 14.78 -3.49
N ASP A 48 5.13 15.38 -2.84
CA ASP A 48 6.27 14.64 -2.27
C ASP A 48 5.85 13.95 -0.97
N VAL A 49 6.32 12.71 -0.78
CA VAL A 49 6.10 11.92 0.43
C VAL A 49 7.39 11.27 0.88
N VAL A 50 7.57 11.11 2.19
CA VAL A 50 8.66 10.32 2.75
C VAL A 50 8.15 9.05 3.41
N ALA A 51 9.03 8.07 3.62
CA ALA A 51 8.67 6.85 4.30
C ALA A 51 8.10 7.15 5.70
N GLY A 52 6.90 6.63 5.97
CA GLY A 52 6.16 6.88 7.21
C GLY A 52 5.02 7.87 7.06
N ASP A 53 4.97 8.66 5.99
CA ASP A 53 3.89 9.62 5.78
C ASP A 53 2.54 8.92 5.55
N PRO A 54 1.45 9.47 6.10
CA PRO A 54 0.12 8.95 5.87
C PRO A 54 -0.38 9.35 4.48
N ILE A 55 -0.42 8.41 3.53
CA ILE A 55 -0.93 8.67 2.17
C ILE A 55 -2.46 8.57 2.05
N GLY A 56 -3.10 7.86 2.98
CA GLY A 56 -4.55 7.67 2.97
C GLY A 56 -5.02 6.71 4.06
N ILE A 57 -6.34 6.61 4.24
CA ILE A 57 -6.95 5.77 5.26
C ILE A 57 -8.09 4.92 4.70
N ILE A 58 -8.15 3.69 5.20
CA ILE A 58 -9.20 2.70 4.95
C ILE A 58 -9.65 2.09 6.28
N LYS A 59 -10.96 2.03 6.51
CA LYS A 59 -11.52 1.58 7.79
C LYS A 59 -12.07 0.16 7.70
N PHE A 60 -11.85 -0.61 8.76
CA PHE A 60 -12.44 -1.93 9.09
C PHE A 60 -12.47 -2.97 7.95
N GLY A 61 -11.63 -4.00 8.07
CA GLY A 61 -11.66 -5.19 7.21
C GLY A 61 -11.16 -4.93 5.78
N SER A 62 -10.18 -4.04 5.66
CA SER A 62 -9.52 -3.61 4.44
C SER A 62 -8.24 -4.42 4.14
N ARG A 63 -7.64 -4.17 2.98
CA ARG A 63 -6.36 -4.73 2.54
C ARG A 63 -5.47 -3.65 1.94
N VAL A 64 -4.16 -3.80 2.11
CA VAL A 64 -3.14 -3.07 1.36
C VAL A 64 -2.29 -4.08 0.60
N GLU A 65 -2.04 -3.81 -0.67
CA GLU A 65 -1.12 -4.55 -1.53
C GLU A 65 0.02 -3.62 -1.94
N LEU A 66 1.25 -4.13 -1.96
CA LEU A 66 2.47 -3.38 -2.28
C LEU A 66 3.17 -4.08 -3.45
N PHE A 67 3.54 -3.31 -4.47
CA PHE A 67 4.30 -3.81 -5.61
C PHE A 67 5.53 -2.95 -5.82
N PHE A 68 6.66 -3.58 -6.11
CA PHE A 68 7.95 -2.94 -6.30
C PHE A 68 8.89 -3.87 -7.09
N PRO A 69 9.93 -3.34 -7.76
CA PRO A 69 10.91 -4.13 -8.49
C PRO A 69 11.62 -5.14 -7.59
N LEU A 70 11.79 -6.38 -8.07
CA LEU A 70 12.40 -7.45 -7.29
C LEU A 70 13.91 -7.58 -7.49
N GLU A 71 14.48 -7.03 -8.57
CA GLU A 71 15.86 -7.34 -9.00
C GLU A 71 16.90 -7.09 -7.90
N ASN A 72 16.73 -6.04 -7.09
CA ASN A 72 17.64 -5.68 -6.00
C ASN A 72 16.94 -5.60 -4.64
N ALA A 73 15.75 -6.19 -4.49
CA ALA A 73 14.98 -6.07 -3.25
C ALA A 73 15.48 -7.05 -2.17
N GLU A 74 15.88 -6.50 -1.02
CA GLU A 74 16.12 -7.26 0.20
C GLU A 74 14.86 -7.29 1.05
N ILE A 75 14.24 -8.47 1.23
CA ILE A 75 12.99 -8.61 1.99
C ILE A 75 13.27 -8.99 3.45
N TYR A 76 12.69 -8.24 4.40
CA TYR A 76 12.90 -8.41 5.84
C TYR A 76 11.71 -9.06 6.57
N ILE A 77 10.62 -9.33 5.85
CA ILE A 77 9.42 -9.99 6.37
C ILE A 77 9.17 -11.34 5.70
N LYS A 78 8.33 -12.15 6.34
CA LYS A 78 7.80 -13.40 5.77
C LYS A 78 6.31 -13.49 6.03
N GLU A 79 5.66 -14.44 5.36
CA GLU A 79 4.25 -14.74 5.59
C GLU A 79 3.95 -14.97 7.08
N GLY A 80 2.83 -14.42 7.54
CA GLY A 80 2.40 -14.49 8.94
C GLY A 80 3.05 -13.46 9.87
N HIS A 81 4.04 -12.68 9.41
CA HIS A 81 4.55 -11.56 10.20
C HIS A 81 3.48 -10.50 10.42
N ARG A 82 3.36 -10.05 11.67
CA ARG A 82 2.55 -8.88 12.01
C ARG A 82 3.35 -7.62 11.68
N VAL A 83 2.75 -6.75 10.88
CA VAL A 83 3.37 -5.48 10.44
C VAL A 83 2.48 -4.31 10.85
N PHE A 84 3.10 -3.15 11.04
CA PHE A 84 2.47 -1.88 11.38
C PHE A 84 2.82 -0.84 10.33
N ALA A 85 1.81 -0.16 9.78
CA ALA A 85 1.98 0.84 8.73
C ALA A 85 2.83 2.01 9.22
N GLY A 86 3.79 2.46 8.41
CA GLY A 86 4.71 3.54 8.77
C GLY A 86 5.81 3.17 9.78
N GLU A 87 5.79 1.95 10.34
CA GLU A 87 6.74 1.53 11.38
C GLU A 87 7.55 0.29 10.97
N THR A 88 6.87 -0.76 10.49
CA THR A 88 7.55 -2.01 10.14
C THR A 88 8.19 -1.91 8.77
N VAL A 89 9.52 -1.99 8.72
CA VAL A 89 10.27 -2.07 7.47
C VAL A 89 10.04 -3.45 6.84
N LEU A 90 9.48 -3.47 5.63
CA LEU A 90 9.17 -4.71 4.92
C LEU A 90 10.36 -5.24 4.12
N GLY A 91 11.21 -4.33 3.67
CA GLY A 91 12.40 -4.62 2.89
C GLY A 91 13.09 -3.33 2.47
N ARG A 92 14.22 -3.48 1.79
CA ARG A 92 15.04 -2.39 1.27
C ARG A 92 15.32 -2.61 -0.20
N ILE A 93 15.17 -1.55 -0.98
CA ILE A 93 15.66 -1.50 -2.36
C ILE A 93 16.83 -0.52 -2.35
N PRO A 94 18.07 -0.98 -2.58
CA PRO A 94 19.22 -0.10 -2.72
C PRO A 94 19.00 0.98 -3.78
N LEU A 95 19.72 2.09 -3.65
CA LEU A 95 19.92 3.05 -4.74
C LEU A 95 20.88 2.44 -5.76
#